data_AF-A0A497N7E9-F1
#
_entry.id   AF-A0A497N7E9-F1
#
_cell.length_a   1.000
_cell.length_b   1.000
_cell.length_c   1.000
_cell.angle_alpha   90.00
_cell.angle_beta   90.00
_cell.angle_gamma   90.00
#
_symmetry.space_group_name_H-M   'P 1'
#
loop_
_entity.id
_entity.type
_entity.pdbx_description
1 polymer ?
#
loop_
_entity_poly.entity_id
_entity_poly.type
_entity_poly.pdbx_seq_one_letter_code
_entity_poly.pdbx_strand_id
1 'polypeptide(L)'
;MMERFIPILDIIRVRLREILTRTENSMNPWDMVELMMIGEDLVKLASDVQPRLIEVEHRVLSQSIREAGLGIRHRAKEVQGRSLNRDDEEYFKSVHEALGNLCEKIETGEYYEALRGVASSRKRRQKSHLI
;
A
#
# COMPACT_ATOMS: atom_id res chain seq x y z
N MET A 1 14.01 -13.32 -11.97
CA MET A 1 14.46 -12.13 -12.73
C MET A 1 13.62 -10.96 -12.25
N MET A 2 14.24 -9.84 -11.82
CA MET A 2 13.53 -8.67 -11.25
C MET A 2 12.46 -8.10 -12.19
N GLU A 3 12.55 -8.36 -13.48
CA GLU A 3 11.56 -8.00 -14.50
C GLU A 3 10.16 -8.59 -14.25
N ARG A 4 10.06 -9.75 -13.56
CA ARG A 4 8.75 -10.30 -13.16
C ARG A 4 8.01 -9.42 -12.15
N PHE A 5 8.72 -8.47 -11.53
CA PHE A 5 8.16 -7.54 -10.55
C PHE A 5 7.39 -6.39 -11.20
N ILE A 6 7.82 -5.94 -12.37
CA ILE A 6 7.24 -4.81 -13.10
C ILE A 6 5.74 -4.99 -13.35
N PRO A 7 5.26 -6.12 -13.90
CA PRO A 7 3.82 -6.29 -14.12
C PRO A 7 3.02 -6.40 -12.80
N ILE A 8 3.64 -6.80 -11.69
CA ILE A 8 2.97 -6.81 -10.38
C ILE A 8 2.82 -5.38 -9.87
N LEU A 9 3.87 -4.57 -9.99
CA LEU A 9 3.86 -3.16 -9.63
C LEU A 9 2.82 -2.38 -10.45
N ASP A 10 2.67 -2.69 -11.73
CA ASP A 10 1.68 -2.02 -12.58
C ASP A 10 0.24 -2.28 -12.13
N ILE A 11 -0.07 -3.54 -11.77
CA ILE A 11 -1.38 -3.90 -11.19
C ILE A 11 -1.62 -3.14 -9.88
N ILE A 12 -0.61 -3.08 -9.02
CA ILE A 12 -0.70 -2.36 -7.74
C ILE A 12 -0.94 -0.88 -8.00
N ARG A 13 -0.18 -0.25 -8.90
CA ARG A 13 -0.31 1.17 -9.25
C ARG A 13 -1.73 1.51 -9.72
N VAL A 14 -2.24 0.76 -10.70
CA VAL A 14 -3.57 1.02 -11.29
C VAL A 14 -4.65 0.95 -10.22
N ARG A 15 -4.68 -0.15 -9.45
CA ARG A 15 -5.70 -0.33 -8.41
C ARG A 15 -5.54 0.63 -7.25
N LEU A 16 -4.31 0.93 -6.83
CA LEU A 16 -4.06 1.87 -5.76
C LEU A 16 -4.47 3.29 -6.15
N ARG A 17 -4.28 3.69 -7.41
CA ARG A 17 -4.74 4.98 -7.93
C ARG A 17 -6.27 5.12 -7.88
N GLU A 18 -7.00 4.09 -8.32
CA GLU A 18 -8.47 4.06 -8.21
C GLU A 18 -8.94 4.19 -6.75
N ILE A 19 -8.28 3.48 -5.84
CA ILE A 19 -8.56 3.54 -4.40
C ILE A 19 -8.28 4.93 -3.84
N LEU A 20 -7.15 5.54 -4.18
CA LEU A 20 -6.78 6.89 -3.72
C LEU A 20 -7.81 7.94 -4.18
N THR A 21 -8.22 7.92 -5.45
CA THR A 21 -9.26 8.83 -5.96
C THR A 21 -10.57 8.67 -5.19
N ARG A 22 -11.00 7.44 -4.90
CA ARG A 22 -12.21 7.20 -4.08
C ARG A 22 -12.03 7.69 -2.65
N THR A 23 -10.83 7.50 -2.08
CA THR A 23 -10.52 7.96 -0.73
C THR A 23 -10.64 9.47 -0.63
N GLU A 24 -10.03 10.22 -1.54
CA GLU A 24 -10.14 11.68 -1.59
C GLU A 24 -11.60 12.15 -1.68
N ASN A 25 -12.38 11.54 -2.57
CA ASN A 25 -13.81 11.84 -2.70
C ASN A 25 -14.62 11.55 -1.42
N SER A 26 -14.25 10.50 -0.69
CA SER A 26 -14.91 10.13 0.58
C SER A 26 -14.50 11.00 1.76
N MET A 27 -13.48 11.86 1.64
CA MET A 27 -13.11 12.81 2.68
C MET A 27 -13.89 14.14 2.59
N ASN A 28 -14.71 14.32 1.55
CA ASN A 28 -15.49 15.55 1.36
C ASN A 28 -16.81 15.30 0.59
N PRO A 29 -17.97 15.16 1.27
CA PRO A 29 -18.13 15.09 2.72
C PRO A 29 -17.65 13.74 3.26
N TRP A 30 -17.13 13.73 4.49
CA TRP A 30 -16.65 12.53 5.18
C TRP A 30 -17.66 11.37 5.18
N ASP A 31 -17.43 10.36 4.35
CA ASP A 31 -18.25 9.15 4.22
C ASP A 31 -17.53 7.95 4.87
N MET A 32 -17.90 7.67 6.12
CA MET A 32 -17.31 6.55 6.87
C MET A 32 -17.73 5.17 6.36
N VAL A 33 -18.82 5.06 5.60
CA VAL A 33 -19.22 3.79 4.99
C VAL A 33 -18.30 3.51 3.81
N GLU A 34 -18.08 4.50 2.96
CA GLU A 34 -17.17 4.39 1.82
C GLU A 34 -15.71 4.19 2.27
N LEU A 35 -15.24 4.92 3.29
CA LEU A 35 -13.91 4.71 3.87
C LEU A 35 -13.72 3.29 4.39
N MET A 36 -14.75 2.69 5.02
CA MET A 36 -14.69 1.31 5.46
C MET A 36 -14.55 0.34 4.27
N MET A 37 -15.30 0.59 3.17
CA MET A 37 -15.21 -0.21 1.94
C MET A 37 -13.85 -0.07 1.24
N ILE A 38 -13.28 1.14 1.24
CA ILE A 38 -11.91 1.40 0.76
C ILE A 38 -10.89 0.57 1.56
N GLY A 39 -11.07 0.47 2.88
CA GLY A 39 -10.26 -0.40 3.72
C GLY A 39 -10.30 -1.86 3.26
N GLU A 40 -11.49 -2.37 2.91
CA GLU A 40 -11.64 -3.73 2.35
C GLU A 40 -10.99 -3.87 0.98
N ASP A 41 -11.09 -2.87 0.10
CA ASP A 41 -10.49 -2.89 -1.23
C ASP A 41 -8.95 -2.94 -1.16
N LEU A 42 -8.34 -2.25 -0.19
CA LEU A 42 -6.91 -2.35 0.09
C LEU A 42 -6.51 -3.74 0.59
N VAL A 43 -7.27 -4.32 1.51
CA VAL A 43 -7.04 -5.69 2.00
C VAL A 43 -7.15 -6.70 0.87
N LYS A 44 -8.15 -6.53 0.00
CA LYS A 44 -8.33 -7.36 -1.20
C LYS A 44 -7.18 -7.20 -2.18
N LEU A 45 -6.77 -5.96 -2.49
CA LEU A 45 -5.61 -5.69 -3.33
C LEU A 45 -4.37 -6.41 -2.80
N ALA A 46 -4.08 -6.28 -1.51
CA ALA A 46 -2.95 -6.97 -0.89
C ALA A 46 -3.03 -8.49 -1.03
N SER A 47 -4.21 -9.09 -0.82
CA SER A 47 -4.44 -10.52 -0.97
C SER A 47 -4.23 -10.98 -2.41
N ASP A 48 -4.73 -10.23 -3.39
CA ASP A 48 -4.65 -10.58 -4.82
C ASP A 48 -3.20 -10.59 -5.33
N VAL A 49 -2.36 -9.67 -4.84
CA VAL A 49 -0.97 -9.56 -5.29
C VAL A 49 0.01 -10.38 -4.44
N GLN A 50 -0.38 -10.82 -3.24
CA GLN A 50 0.49 -11.53 -2.31
C GLN A 50 1.18 -12.78 -2.92
N PRO A 51 0.49 -13.69 -3.63
CA PRO A 51 1.15 -14.88 -4.20
C PRO A 51 2.28 -14.50 -5.17
N ARG A 52 2.03 -13.52 -6.04
CA ARG A 52 3.02 -13.03 -7.02
C ARG A 52 4.17 -12.31 -6.34
N LEU A 53 3.89 -11.57 -5.29
CA LEU A 53 4.92 -10.91 -4.47
C LEU A 53 5.78 -11.91 -3.67
N ILE A 54 5.25 -13.09 -3.33
CA ILE A 54 6.03 -14.17 -2.70
C ILE A 54 7.03 -14.77 -3.70
N GLU A 55 6.63 -15.00 -4.95
CA GLU A 55 7.50 -15.56 -6.01
C GLU A 55 8.73 -14.71 -6.31
N VAL A 56 8.65 -13.42 -6.01
CA VAL A 56 9.71 -12.41 -6.17
C VAL A 56 10.31 -11.97 -4.82
N GLU A 57 10.06 -12.75 -3.76
CA GLU A 57 10.59 -12.56 -2.40
C GLU A 57 10.30 -11.19 -1.77
N HIS A 58 9.21 -10.54 -2.17
CA HIS A 58 8.91 -9.15 -1.85
C HIS A 58 7.58 -8.96 -1.09
N ARG A 59 7.49 -9.59 0.08
CA ARG A 59 6.26 -9.64 0.90
C ARG A 59 5.87 -8.32 1.57
N VAL A 60 6.83 -7.40 1.74
CA VAL A 60 6.61 -6.17 2.50
C VAL A 60 5.57 -5.27 1.83
N LEU A 61 5.53 -5.22 0.48
CA LEU A 61 4.57 -4.39 -0.24
C LEU A 61 3.12 -4.81 0.02
N SER A 62 2.82 -6.12 -0.11
CA SER A 62 1.49 -6.64 0.23
C SER A 62 1.15 -6.38 1.70
N GLN A 63 2.12 -6.51 2.60
CA GLN A 63 1.89 -6.31 4.02
C GLN A 63 1.53 -4.86 4.35
N SER A 64 2.29 -3.89 3.83
CA SER A 64 2.01 -2.47 4.06
C SER A 64 0.64 -2.04 3.53
N ILE A 65 0.25 -2.51 2.33
CA ILE A 65 -1.08 -2.24 1.76
C ILE A 65 -2.18 -2.85 2.65
N ARG A 66 -1.98 -4.09 3.11
CA ARG A 66 -2.93 -4.79 3.99
C ARG A 66 -3.11 -4.07 5.33
N GLU A 67 -2.01 -3.62 5.93
CA GLU A 67 -2.02 -2.89 7.21
C GLU A 67 -2.75 -1.56 7.08
N ALA A 68 -2.50 -0.81 6.00
CA ALA A 68 -3.24 0.41 5.71
C ALA A 68 -4.75 0.15 5.59
N GLY A 69 -5.14 -0.88 4.83
CA GLY A 69 -6.54 -1.27 4.68
C GLY A 69 -7.22 -1.66 5.99
N LEU A 70 -6.55 -2.46 6.82
CA LEU A 70 -7.06 -2.83 8.14
C LEU A 70 -7.21 -1.63 9.07
N GLY A 71 -6.24 -0.72 9.04
CA GLY A 71 -6.24 0.50 9.84
C GLY A 71 -7.39 1.44 9.46
N ILE A 72 -7.57 1.72 8.16
CA ILE A 72 -8.70 2.51 7.65
C ILE A 72 -10.02 1.86 8.07
N ARG A 73 -10.18 0.56 7.81
CA ARG A 73 -11.41 -0.17 8.15
C ARG A 73 -11.73 -0.08 9.63
N HIS A 74 -10.73 -0.31 10.48
CA HIS A 74 -10.90 -0.26 11.92
C HIS A 74 -11.31 1.15 12.36
N ARG A 75 -10.58 2.17 11.91
CA ARG A 75 -10.87 3.56 12.29
C ARG A 75 -12.24 4.03 11.81
N ALA A 76 -12.60 3.73 10.56
CA ALA A 76 -13.91 4.10 10.00
C ALA A 76 -15.06 3.45 10.80
N LYS A 77 -14.91 2.18 11.21
CA LYS A 77 -15.88 1.50 12.05
C LYS A 77 -16.01 2.13 13.44
N GLU A 78 -14.90 2.52 14.05
CA GLU A 78 -14.93 3.23 15.33
C GLU A 78 -15.65 4.57 15.20
N VAL A 79 -15.34 5.34 14.16
CA VAL A 79 -15.96 6.65 13.90
C VAL A 79 -17.45 6.52 13.62
N GLN A 80 -17.93 5.48 12.93
CA GLN A 80 -19.38 5.27 12.77
C GLN A 80 -20.14 5.16 14.10
N GLY A 81 -19.48 4.68 15.16
CA GLY A 81 -20.05 4.57 16.50
C GLY A 81 -20.00 5.86 17.33
N ARG A 82 -19.40 6.94 16.81
CA ARG A 82 -19.23 8.22 17.52
C ARG A 82 -19.22 9.41 16.54
N SER A 83 -18.85 10.59 17.02
CA SER A 83 -18.59 11.74 16.14
C SER A 83 -17.15 11.70 15.63
N LEU A 84 -16.95 12.06 14.36
CA LEU A 84 -15.64 12.32 13.76
C LEU A 84 -14.94 13.45 14.52
N ASN A 85 -13.65 13.26 14.82
CA ASN A 85 -12.81 14.30 15.40
C ASN A 85 -11.59 14.59 14.53
N ARG A 86 -10.78 15.58 14.93
CA ARG A 86 -9.60 16.01 14.19
C ARG A 86 -8.55 14.90 14.01
N ASP A 87 -8.34 14.08 15.03
CA ASP A 87 -7.35 13.00 15.01
C ASP A 87 -7.74 11.90 14.01
N ASP A 88 -9.04 11.70 13.78
CA ASP A 88 -9.54 10.80 12.75
C ASP A 88 -9.30 11.35 11.35
N GLU A 89 -9.58 12.64 11.14
CA GLU A 89 -9.31 13.29 9.86
C GLU A 89 -7.83 13.24 9.52
N GLU A 90 -6.97 13.56 10.49
CA GLU A 90 -5.52 13.51 10.34
C GLU A 90 -5.06 12.09 10.03
N TYR A 91 -5.60 11.08 10.73
CA TYR A 91 -5.32 9.69 10.45
C TYR A 91 -5.63 9.31 8.98
N PHE A 92 -6.84 9.59 8.51
CA PHE A 92 -7.22 9.24 7.13
C PHE A 92 -6.36 9.98 6.11
N LYS A 93 -6.11 11.29 6.32
CA LYS A 93 -5.25 12.10 5.45
C LYS A 93 -3.82 11.57 5.40
N SER A 94 -3.23 11.21 6.54
CA SER A 94 -1.87 10.65 6.60
C SER A 94 -1.77 9.29 5.91
N VAL A 95 -2.78 8.42 6.05
CA VAL A 95 -2.78 7.14 5.33
C VAL A 95 -2.93 7.36 3.82
N HIS A 96 -3.82 8.25 3.39
CA HIS A 96 -3.97 8.62 1.98
C HIS A 96 -2.66 9.16 1.40
N GLU A 97 -1.98 10.08 2.09
CA GLU A 97 -0.69 10.61 1.68
C GLU A 97 0.39 9.53 1.60
N ALA A 98 0.49 8.65 2.59
CA ALA A 98 1.46 7.55 2.58
C ALA A 98 1.24 6.58 1.41
N LEU A 99 -0.02 6.23 1.12
CA LEU A 99 -0.38 5.40 -0.02
C LEU A 99 -0.16 6.13 -1.36
N GLY A 100 -0.41 7.45 -1.41
CA GLY A 100 -0.11 8.30 -2.55
C GLY A 100 1.38 8.31 -2.89
N ASN A 101 2.23 8.54 -1.88
CA ASN A 101 3.68 8.49 -2.00
C ASN A 101 4.18 7.12 -2.47
N LEU A 102 3.56 6.03 -1.99
CA LEU A 102 3.86 4.68 -2.48
C LEU A 102 3.49 4.53 -3.97
N CYS A 103 2.30 4.99 -4.36
CA CYS A 103 1.81 4.93 -5.74
C CYS A 103 2.72 5.71 -6.70
N GLU A 104 3.12 6.93 -6.32
CA GLU A 104 4.04 7.78 -7.07
C GLU A 104 5.42 7.12 -7.24
N LYS A 105 5.98 6.56 -6.17
CA LYS A 105 7.26 5.83 -6.24
C LYS A 105 7.20 4.60 -7.15
N ILE A 106 6.05 3.94 -7.22
CA ILE A 106 5.85 2.85 -8.17
C ILE A 106 5.79 3.38 -9.60
N GLU A 107 5.07 4.47 -9.83
CA GLU A 107 4.92 5.08 -11.15
C GLU A 107 6.23 5.63 -11.72
N THR A 108 7.02 6.32 -10.91
CA THR A 108 8.32 6.89 -11.29
C THR A 108 9.41 5.83 -11.42
N GLY A 109 9.15 4.60 -10.96
CA GLY A 109 10.13 3.52 -10.92
C GLY A 109 11.08 3.57 -9.72
N GLU A 110 11.04 4.63 -8.90
CA GLU A 110 11.87 4.76 -7.69
C GLU A 110 11.73 3.56 -6.75
N TYR A 111 10.51 3.03 -6.61
CA TYR A 111 10.26 1.85 -5.79
C TYR A 111 11.06 0.65 -6.31
N TYR A 112 11.00 0.41 -7.62
CA TYR A 112 11.73 -0.68 -8.26
C TYR A 112 13.25 -0.52 -8.09
N GLU A 113 13.76 0.70 -8.23
CA GLU A 113 15.19 0.99 -8.02
C GLU A 113 15.64 0.72 -6.58
N ALA A 114 14.85 1.14 -5.59
CA ALA A 114 15.11 0.85 -4.19
C ALA A 114 15.21 -0.66 -3.95
N LEU A 115 14.34 -1.45 -4.58
CA LEU A 115 14.41 -2.91 -4.47
C LEU A 115 15.65 -3.52 -5.12
N ARG A 116 16.08 -3.01 -6.29
CA ARG A 116 17.34 -3.43 -6.90
C ARG A 116 18.52 -3.13 -5.99
N GLY A 117 18.52 -1.98 -5.31
CA GLY A 117 19.52 -1.59 -4.32
C GLY A 117 19.61 -2.56 -3.14
N VAL A 118 18.47 -2.94 -2.56
CA VAL A 118 18.42 -3.90 -1.44
C VAL A 118 18.88 -5.30 -1.88
N ALA A 119 18.42 -5.78 -3.04
CA ALA A 119 18.79 -7.09 -3.56
C ALA A 119 20.29 -7.21 -3.87
N SER A 120 20.87 -6.18 -4.48
CA SER A 120 22.32 -6.13 -4.76
C SER A 120 23.16 -6.10 -3.48
N SER A 121 22.71 -5.37 -2.44
CA SER A 121 23.36 -5.33 -1.13
C SER A 121 23.33 -6.69 -0.41
N ARG A 122 22.21 -7.42 -0.48
CA ARG A 122 22.10 -8.78 0.07
C ARG A 122 23.06 -9.75 -0.61
N LYS A 123 23.16 -9.72 -1.96
CA LYS A 123 24.11 -10.55 -2.71
C LYS A 123 25.56 -10.28 -2.33
N ARG A 124 25.94 -9.01 -2.12
CA ARG A 124 27.30 -8.64 -1.68
C ARG A 124 27.62 -9.20 -0.29
N ARG A 125 26.70 -9.07 0.67
CA ARG A 125 26.85 -9.63 2.03
C ARG A 125 26.94 -11.16 2.03
N GLN A 126 26.17 -11.83 1.19
CA GLN A 126 26.21 -13.30 1.13
C GLN A 126 27.55 -13.81 0.57
N LYS A 127 28.11 -13.13 -0.44
CA LYS A 127 29.45 -13.43 -0.96
C LYS A 127 30.57 -13.17 0.04
N SER A 128 30.46 -12.14 0.90
CA SER A 128 31.50 -11.82 1.89
C SER A 128 31.54 -12.76 3.11
N HIS A 129 30.51 -13.59 3.32
CA HIS A 129 30.48 -14.63 4.37
C HIS A 129 30.90 -16.02 3.85
N LEU A 130 31.19 -16.14 2.55
CA LEU A 130 31.66 -17.35 1.87
C LEU A 130 33.17 -17.29 1.54
N ILE A 131 33.86 -16.24 2.00
CA ILE A 131 35.31 -16.02 1.81
C ILE A 131 35.95 -15.99 3.19
#